data_AF-A0A3M0LGV5-F1
#
_entry.id   AF-A0A3M0LGV5-F1
#
_cell.length_a   1.000
_cell.length_b   1.000
_cell.length_c   1.000
_cell.angle_alpha   90.00
_cell.angle_beta   90.00
_cell.angle_gamma   90.00
#
_symmetry.space_group_name_H-M   'P 1'
#
loop_
_entity.id
_entity.type
_entity.pdbx_description
1 polymer ?
#
loop_
_entity_poly.entity_id
_entity_poly.type
_entity_poly.pdbx_seq_one_letter_code
_entity_poly.pdbx_strand_id
1 'polypeptide(L)'
;MLVDLLELFYCKPIYDNFEELAYEIFKKKVTATELLSRGSFWLMRYDFVFEFPRPVMPNMAFIGGINCVQKKKLSQVDILHDVEMQFPNI
;
A
#
# COMPACT_ATOMS: atom_id res chain seq x y z
N MET A 1 8.42 25.52 3.08
CA MET A 1 8.23 26.07 4.44
C MET A 1 6.88 25.71 5.06
N LEU A 2 5.73 26.07 4.47
CA LEU A 2 4.42 25.64 5.03
C LEU A 2 4.12 24.16 4.79
N VAL A 3 4.47 23.64 3.62
CA VAL A 3 4.28 22.23 3.25
C VAL A 3 5.10 21.32 4.17
N ASP A 4 6.36 21.66 4.42
CA ASP A 4 7.25 20.87 5.31
C ASP A 4 6.74 20.85 6.76
N LEU A 5 6.16 21.96 7.23
CA LEU A 5 5.57 22.06 8.56
C LEU A 5 4.31 21.19 8.68
N LEU A 6 3.45 21.24 7.66
CA LEU A 6 2.27 20.38 7.57
C LEU A 6 2.67 18.91 7.49
N GLU A 7 3.71 18.57 6.74
CA GLU A 7 4.22 17.21 6.63
C GLU A 7 4.68 16.68 7.99
N LEU A 8 5.35 17.49 8.80
CA LEU A 8 5.75 17.10 10.16
C LEU A 8 4.55 16.89 11.10
N PHE A 9 3.50 17.71 10.97
CA PHE A 9 2.30 17.62 11.81
C PHE A 9 1.37 16.47 11.42
N TYR A 10 1.28 16.15 10.13
CA TYR A 10 0.35 15.14 9.62
C TYR A 10 1.04 13.81 9.34
N CYS A 11 2.19 13.78 8.67
CA CYS A 11 2.82 12.51 8.30
C CYS A 11 3.39 11.77 9.52
N LYS A 12 4.08 12.44 10.45
CA LYS A 12 4.68 11.75 11.61
C LYS A 12 3.67 10.93 12.43
N PRO A 13 2.58 11.50 12.97
CA PRO A 13 1.64 10.72 13.76
C PRO A 13 0.90 9.64 12.97
N ILE A 14 0.74 9.81 11.65
CA ILE A 14 0.16 8.78 10.78
C ILE A 14 1.12 7.59 10.64
N TYR A 15 2.42 7.85 10.48
CA TYR A 15 3.42 6.84 10.17
C TYR A 15 4.07 6.18 11.39
N ASP A 16 4.07 6.83 12.56
CA ASP A 16 4.70 6.30 13.78
C ASP A 16 4.21 4.88 14.14
N ASN A 17 2.89 4.64 14.02
CA ASN A 17 2.30 3.30 14.26
C ASN A 17 2.84 2.22 13.30
N PHE A 18 3.10 2.60 12.04
CA PHE A 18 3.65 1.67 11.05
C PHE A 18 5.13 1.41 11.29
N GLU A 19 5.88 2.42 11.71
CA GLU A 19 7.29 2.27 12.08
C GLU A 19 7.46 1.37 13.32
N GLU A 20 6.57 1.50 14.32
CA GLU A 20 6.56 0.64 15.51
C GLU A 20 6.27 -0.82 15.14
N LEU A 21 5.22 -1.09 14.37
CA LEU A 21 4.90 -2.43 13.88
C LEU A 21 6.04 -3.03 13.05
N ALA A 22 6.63 -2.23 12.17
CA ALA A 22 7.76 -2.68 11.35
C ALA A 22 8.98 -2.99 12.20
N TYR A 23 9.24 -2.22 13.27
CA TYR A 23 10.27 -2.54 14.23
C TYR A 23 10.00 -3.88 14.96
N GLU A 24 8.75 -4.14 15.33
CA GLU A 24 8.39 -5.42 15.97
C GLU A 24 8.60 -6.64 15.06
N ILE A 25 8.30 -6.52 13.77
CA ILE A 25 8.40 -7.60 12.79
C ILE A 25 9.85 -7.80 12.32
N PHE A 26 10.49 -6.72 11.86
CA PHE A 26 11.82 -6.76 11.26
C PHE A 26 12.96 -6.70 12.30
N LYS A 27 12.65 -6.36 13.56
CA LYS A 27 13.62 -6.17 14.65
C LYS A 27 14.71 -5.13 14.33
N LYS A 28 14.40 -4.19 13.44
CA LYS A 28 15.30 -3.12 12.99
C LYS A 28 14.50 -1.82 12.89
N LYS A 29 15.13 -0.69 13.23
CA LYS A 29 14.56 0.63 12.95
C LYS A 29 14.50 0.86 11.44
N VAL A 30 13.29 1.01 10.92
CA VAL A 30 12.99 1.33 9.53
C VAL A 30 12.04 2.51 9.51
N THR A 31 12.31 3.49 8.67
CA THR A 31 11.42 4.64 8.50
C THR A 31 10.28 4.29 7.54
N ALA A 32 9.16 5.00 7.64
CA ALA A 32 8.03 4.80 6.74
C ALA A 32 8.42 4.98 5.27
N THR A 33 9.29 5.94 4.95
CA THR A 33 9.82 6.13 3.59
C THR A 33 10.65 4.94 3.13
N GLU A 34 11.44 4.31 4.01
CA GLU A 34 12.23 3.11 3.69
C GLU A 34 11.32 1.89 3.46
N LEU A 35 10.23 1.77 4.22
CA LEU A 35 9.21 0.75 3.99
C LEU A 35 8.47 0.96 2.66
N LEU A 36 8.02 2.19 2.40
CA LEU A 36 7.28 2.57 1.20
C LEU A 36 8.13 2.42 -0.08
N SER A 37 9.43 2.68 0.00
CA SER A 37 10.34 2.55 -1.16
C SER A 37 10.78 1.10 -1.44
N ARG A 38 10.80 0.22 -0.43
CA ARG A 38 11.25 -1.18 -0.58
C ARG A 38 10.13 -2.19 -0.82
N GLY A 39 8.88 -1.79 -0.75
CA GLY A 39 7.76 -2.68 -1.03
C GLY A 39 7.88 -3.25 -2.45
N SER A 40 7.78 -4.57 -2.59
CA SER A 40 7.79 -5.20 -3.92
C SER A 40 6.47 -4.97 -4.65
N PHE A 41 5.36 -4.85 -3.91
CA PHE A 41 4.03 -4.63 -4.45
C PHE A 41 3.12 -3.95 -3.42
N TRP A 42 2.33 -2.95 -3.82
CA TRP A 42 1.43 -2.18 -2.98
C TRP A 42 -0.02 -2.46 -3.35
N LEU A 43 -0.80 -2.93 -2.38
CA LEU A 43 -2.23 -3.17 -2.54
C LEU A 43 -3.02 -2.00 -1.94
N MET A 44 -3.64 -1.21 -2.80
CA MET A 44 -4.37 -0.02 -2.40
C MET A 44 -5.86 -0.27 -2.48
N ARG A 45 -6.54 -0.26 -1.33
CA ARG A 45 -8.00 -0.37 -1.25
C ARG A 45 -8.67 0.94 -1.65
N TYR A 46 -8.50 1.29 -2.92
CA TYR A 46 -9.03 2.49 -3.55
C TYR A 46 -9.45 2.14 -4.97
N ASP A 47 -10.51 2.78 -5.47
CA ASP A 47 -11.03 2.56 -6.82
C ASP A 47 -10.79 3.82 -7.66
N PHE A 48 -10.01 3.68 -8.73
CA PHE A 48 -9.55 4.78 -9.59
C PHE A 48 -10.70 5.58 -10.23
N VAL A 49 -11.91 5.04 -10.26
CA VAL A 49 -13.09 5.71 -10.83
C VAL A 49 -13.54 6.92 -9.99
N PHE A 50 -13.23 6.95 -8.69
CA PHE A 50 -13.74 7.99 -7.78
C PHE A 50 -12.74 9.12 -7.47
N GLU A 51 -11.48 9.01 -7.89
CA GLU A 51 -10.46 10.05 -7.69
C GLU A 51 -10.02 10.66 -9.02
N PHE A 52 -9.52 11.90 -8.94
CA PHE A 52 -8.77 12.48 -10.04
C PHE A 52 -7.49 11.67 -10.32
N PRO A 53 -7.16 11.34 -11.59
CA PRO A 53 -6.00 10.53 -11.92
C PRO A 53 -4.71 11.22 -11.47
N ARG A 54 -3.92 10.55 -10.66
CA ARG A 54 -2.59 10.99 -10.23
C ARG A 54 -1.56 9.89 -10.51
N PRO A 55 -0.28 10.23 -10.71
CA PRO A 55 0.78 9.24 -10.87
C PRO A 55 0.86 8.34 -9.64
N VAL A 56 0.95 7.03 -9.86
CA VAL A 56 1.08 6.01 -8.82
C VAL A 56 2.42 5.31 -8.95
N MET A 57 2.90 4.69 -7.87
CA MET A 57 4.14 3.94 -7.91
C MET A 57 4.00 2.74 -8.87
N PRO A 58 5.02 2.38 -9.69
CA PRO A 58 4.88 1.34 -10.71
C PRO A 58 4.53 -0.06 -10.19
N ASN A 59 4.82 -0.34 -8.93
CA ASN A 59 4.52 -1.57 -8.21
C ASN A 59 3.23 -1.48 -7.39
N MET A 60 2.29 -0.60 -7.76
CA MET A 60 1.04 -0.38 -7.00
C MET A 60 -0.19 -0.83 -7.78
N ALA A 61 -1.07 -1.55 -7.08
CA ALA A 61 -2.32 -2.10 -7.60
C ALA A 61 -3.52 -1.64 -6.80
N PHE A 62 -4.55 -1.20 -7.52
CA PHE A 62 -5.82 -0.79 -6.94
C PHE A 62 -6.74 -1.98 -6.75
N ILE A 63 -6.97 -2.35 -5.49
CA ILE A 63 -7.96 -3.35 -5.06
C ILE A 63 -9.20 -2.64 -4.52
N GLY A 64 -9.89 -1.91 -5.40
CA GLY A 64 -11.21 -1.35 -5.13
C GLY A 64 -12.27 -2.44 -4.95
N GLY A 65 -13.49 -2.05 -4.54
CA GLY A 65 -14.66 -2.95 -4.64
C GLY A 65 -14.67 -4.19 -3.73
N ILE A 66 -13.81 -4.28 -2.71
CA ILE A 66 -13.81 -5.40 -1.76
C ILE A 66 -15.08 -5.35 -0.88
N ASN A 67 -16.18 -5.88 -1.41
CA ASN A 67 -17.38 -6.21 -0.65
C ASN A 67 -17.06 -7.47 0.16
N CYS A 68 -17.20 -7.38 1.48
CA CYS A 68 -17.05 -8.51 2.40
C CYS A 68 -18.18 -9.52 2.20
N VAL A 69 -18.19 -10.22 1.08
CA VAL A 69 -18.86 -11.53 0.98
C VAL A 69 -17.95 -12.53 1.67
N GLN A 70 -18.54 -13.50 2.38
CA GLN A 70 -17.86 -14.51 3.22
C GLN A 70 -16.44 -14.87 2.75
N LYS A 71 -15.48 -14.80 3.69
CA LYS A 71 -14.06 -15.13 3.48
C LYS A 71 -13.91 -16.54 2.90
N LYS A 72 -13.82 -16.66 1.57
CA LYS A 72 -13.30 -17.85 0.93
C LYS A 72 -11.76 -17.79 1.06
N LYS A 73 -11.11 -18.90 1.43
CA LYS A 73 -9.65 -18.96 1.41
C LYS A 73 -9.20 -18.71 -0.03
N LEU A 74 -8.55 -17.56 -0.26
CA LEU A 74 -7.84 -17.30 -1.51
C LEU A 74 -6.70 -18.30 -1.59
N SER A 75 -6.69 -19.13 -2.63
CA SER A 75 -5.54 -19.98 -2.90
C SER A 75 -4.42 -19.12 -3.48
N GLN A 76 -3.16 -19.57 -3.31
CA GLN A 76 -2.01 -18.86 -3.88
C GLN A 76 -2.11 -18.70 -5.41
N VAL A 77 -2.85 -19.59 -6.07
CA VAL A 77 -3.12 -19.55 -7.51
C VAL A 77 -4.08 -18.42 -7.88
N ASP A 78 -5.10 -18.17 -7.04
CA ASP A 78 -6.07 -17.09 -7.28
C ASP A 78 -5.39 -15.71 -7.18
N ILE A 79 -4.47 -15.54 -6.24
CA ILE A 79 -3.70 -14.30 -6.07
C ILE A 79 -2.80 -14.05 -7.30
N LEU A 80 -2.12 -15.10 -7.78
CA LEU A 80 -1.25 -14.98 -8.95
C LEU A 80 -2.07 -14.63 -10.20
N HIS A 81 -3.20 -15.28 -10.40
CA HIS A 81 -4.09 -15.02 -11.54
C HIS A 81 -4.70 -13.61 -11.49
N ASP A 82 -5.12 -13.13 -10.31
CA ASP A 82 -5.62 -11.76 -10.16
C ASP A 82 -4.51 -10.72 -10.41
N VAL A 83 -3.29 -10.96 -9.93
CA VAL A 83 -2.14 -10.09 -10.19
C VAL A 83 -1.77 -10.10 -11.68
N GLU A 84 -1.80 -11.26 -12.33
CA GLU A 84 -1.45 -11.42 -13.75
C GLU A 84 -2.52 -10.82 -14.67
N MET A 85 -3.81 -10.91 -14.31
CA MET A 85 -4.89 -10.20 -15.02
C MET A 85 -4.79 -8.68 -14.89
N GLN A 86 -4.35 -8.19 -13.73
CA GLN A 86 -4.22 -6.75 -13.48
C GLN A 86 -2.92 -6.17 -14.08
N PHE A 87 -1.86 -6.97 -14.23
CA PHE A 87 -0.55 -6.59 -14.76
C PHE A 87 -0.01 -7.60 -15.79
N PRO A 88 -0.60 -7.68 -16.99
CA PRO A 88 -0.26 -8.71 -17.97
C PRO A 88 1.14 -8.56 -18.61
N ASN A 89 1.95 -7.58 -18.20
CA ASN A 89 3.24 -7.24 -18.81
C ASN A 89 4.31 -6.77 -17.79
N ILE A 90 4.25 -7.24 -16.54
CA ILE A 90 5.37 -7.16 -15.59
C ILE A 90 6.05 -8.52 -15.51
#